data_AF-A0A950FHK4-F1
#
_entry.id   AF-A0A950FHK4-F1
#
_cell.length_a   1.000
_cell.length_b   1.000
_cell.length_c   1.000
_cell.angle_alpha   90.00
_cell.angle_beta   90.00
_cell.angle_gamma   90.00
#
_symmetry.space_group_name_H-M   'P 1'
#
loop_
_entity.id
_entity.type
_entity.pdbx_description
1 polymer ?
#
loop_
_entity_poly.entity_id
_entity_poly.type
_entity_poly.pdbx_seq_one_letter_code
_entity_poly.pdbx_strand_id
1 'polypeptide(L)'
;MTSCLTAGQVATVKAIYKGAKKIKGAKKIYPGYTQSDPGSDNGWLPWITGLAAPDALGTAEPWSSANNAPLQFILQDQYLKYLVFNDPHYNSLTFNLNNAHQLVRLQAVVARGGADGTNPDLTGFKQNGGKLVIYQGWSDAGVTPLETLQVYKHIANQMGGITKTQQFARLFMMPNMQHCGGGPGPNNWDAFTPLVNWLLNGVAPNQITAFHYQNDDPSTGVVTRSMPVCVYPNQAKYIGGNVNQASSWTCPSGS
;
A
#
# COMPACT_ATOMS: atom_id res chain seq x y z
N MET A 1 -0.49 -17.53 29.10
CA MET A 1 -0.13 -16.47 28.13
C MET A 1 -0.90 -15.22 28.52
N THR A 2 -0.24 -14.08 28.70
CA THR A 2 -0.90 -12.80 28.97
C THR A 2 -1.48 -12.26 27.66
N SER A 3 -2.79 -12.10 27.59
CA SER A 3 -3.56 -11.64 26.42
C SER A 3 -3.54 -10.11 26.23
N CYS A 4 -2.55 -9.42 26.80
CA CYS A 4 -2.48 -7.96 26.83
C CYS A 4 -1.13 -7.47 26.31
N LEU A 5 -1.15 -6.34 25.60
CA LEU A 5 0.05 -5.61 25.21
C LEU A 5 0.56 -4.75 26.37
N THR A 6 1.88 -4.66 26.52
CA THR A 6 2.51 -3.70 27.44
C THR A 6 2.32 -2.27 26.95
N ALA A 7 2.52 -1.28 27.83
CA ALA A 7 2.48 0.13 27.43
C ALA A 7 3.43 0.47 26.28
N GLY A 8 4.63 -0.15 26.27
CA GLY A 8 5.61 0.00 25.19
C GLY A 8 5.10 -0.57 23.86
N GLN A 9 4.53 -1.78 23.88
CA GLN A 9 3.94 -2.39 22.68
C GLN A 9 2.77 -1.55 22.13
N VAL A 10 1.90 -1.04 23.01
CA VAL A 10 0.81 -0.13 22.60
C VAL A 10 1.35 1.15 21.97
N ALA A 11 2.41 1.73 22.53
CA ALA A 11 3.05 2.93 21.96
C ALA A 11 3.63 2.65 20.56
N THR A 12 4.29 1.51 20.36
CA THR A 12 4.82 1.09 19.06
C THR A 12 3.72 0.93 18.02
N VAL A 13 2.63 0.21 18.34
CA VAL A 13 1.49 0.04 17.43
C VAL A 13 0.87 1.39 17.05
N LYS A 14 0.70 2.29 18.02
CA LYS A 14 0.20 3.65 17.76
C LYS A 14 1.13 4.46 16.86
N ALA A 15 2.44 4.30 16.99
CA ALA A 15 3.41 4.99 16.14
C ALA A 15 3.30 4.53 14.67
N ILE A 16 3.17 3.22 14.43
CA ILE A 16 3.00 2.63 13.10
C ILE A 16 1.74 3.18 12.40
N TYR A 17 0.60 3.23 13.11
CA TYR A 17 -0.64 3.77 12.54
C TYR A 17 -0.62 5.29 12.35
N LYS A 18 0.15 6.02 13.17
CA LYS A 18 0.24 7.50 13.07
C LYS A 18 1.07 7.95 11.87
N GLY A 19 2.11 7.20 11.51
CA GLY A 19 3.07 7.56 10.46
C GLY A 19 4.04 8.67 10.85
N ALA A 20 4.87 9.07 9.88
CA ALA A 20 5.96 10.01 10.09
C ALA A 20 5.52 11.49 9.94
N LYS A 21 5.95 12.35 10.86
CA LYS A 21 5.72 13.80 10.84
C LYS A 21 7.02 14.54 11.12
N LYS A 22 7.20 15.73 10.53
CA LYS A 22 8.23 16.68 11.00
C LYS A 22 7.85 17.19 12.39
N ILE A 23 8.80 17.26 13.32
CA ILE A 23 8.57 17.80 14.67
C ILE A 23 8.40 19.33 14.61
N LYS A 24 9.11 20.02 13.70
CA LYS A 24 8.90 21.46 13.43
C LYS A 24 7.89 21.65 12.30
N GLY A 25 6.74 22.27 12.62
CA GLY A 25 5.72 22.69 11.65
C GLY A 25 4.63 21.67 11.30
N ALA A 26 4.54 20.53 12.02
CA ALA A 26 3.45 19.55 11.94
C ALA A 26 3.08 18.97 10.54
N LYS A 27 3.87 19.23 9.49
CA LYS A 27 3.63 18.67 8.15
C LYS A 27 3.93 17.16 8.17
N LYS A 28 2.92 16.36 7.83
CA LYS A 28 3.01 14.91 7.65
C LYS A 28 3.98 14.62 6.50
N ILE A 29 4.95 13.74 6.72
CA ILE A 29 5.94 13.34 5.70
C ILE A 29 5.44 12.11 4.95
N TYR A 30 4.94 11.13 5.69
CA TYR A 30 4.44 9.88 5.15
C TYR A 30 3.31 9.35 6.04
N PRO A 31 2.22 8.82 5.48
CA PRO A 31 1.15 8.24 6.29
C PRO A 31 1.58 6.97 7.02
N GLY A 32 0.88 6.70 8.12
CA GLY A 32 0.98 5.42 8.80
C GLY A 32 0.17 4.38 8.06
N TYR A 33 0.01 3.22 8.67
CA TYR A 33 -0.76 2.11 8.12
C TYR A 33 -2.23 2.17 8.53
N THR A 34 -3.06 1.46 7.80
CA THR A 34 -4.47 1.23 8.11
C THR A 34 -4.63 0.16 9.19
N GLN A 35 -5.73 0.26 9.94
CA GLN A 35 -6.13 -0.78 10.90
C GLN A 35 -6.84 -1.89 10.13
N SER A 36 -6.05 -2.73 9.46
CA SER A 36 -6.52 -3.84 8.62
C SER A 36 -5.55 -5.01 8.76
N ASP A 37 -6.10 -6.23 8.87
CA ASP A 37 -5.46 -7.45 9.37
C ASP A 37 -3.90 -7.46 9.38
N PRO A 38 -3.27 -7.09 10.51
CA PRO A 38 -1.82 -6.98 10.60
C PRO A 38 -1.13 -8.35 10.75
N GLY A 39 -1.86 -9.41 11.11
CA GLY A 39 -1.30 -10.65 11.66
C GLY A 39 -1.11 -11.80 10.67
N SER A 40 -1.70 -11.76 9.48
CA SER A 40 -1.58 -12.84 8.49
C SER A 40 -0.19 -12.87 7.81
N ASP A 41 0.14 -14.02 7.20
CA ASP A 41 1.50 -14.46 6.81
C ASP A 41 2.32 -13.46 5.96
N ASN A 42 1.70 -12.61 5.13
CA ASN A 42 2.37 -11.56 4.34
C ASN A 42 2.15 -10.15 4.92
N GLY A 43 1.95 -10.06 6.24
CA GLY A 43 1.56 -8.86 6.97
C GLY A 43 2.70 -8.19 7.71
N TRP A 44 2.46 -7.78 8.96
CA TRP A 44 3.44 -7.02 9.73
C TRP A 44 4.70 -7.81 10.06
N LEU A 45 4.59 -9.14 10.19
CA LEU A 45 5.69 -9.99 10.58
C LEU A 45 6.89 -9.88 9.62
N PRO A 46 6.76 -10.16 8.31
CA PRO A 46 7.87 -9.99 7.37
C PRO A 46 8.20 -8.51 7.08
N TRP A 47 7.23 -7.60 7.13
CA TRP A 47 7.44 -6.22 6.66
C TRP A 47 7.92 -5.24 7.71
N ILE A 48 7.37 -5.30 8.92
CA ILE A 48 7.49 -4.25 9.94
C ILE A 48 8.24 -4.73 11.17
N THR A 49 7.91 -5.90 11.71
CA THR A 49 8.45 -6.37 13.00
C THR A 49 9.65 -7.30 12.87
N GLY A 50 9.77 -8.01 11.75
CA GLY A 50 10.79 -9.04 11.53
C GLY A 50 10.36 -10.42 12.03
N LEU A 51 11.05 -11.46 11.56
CA LEU A 51 10.81 -12.86 11.96
C LEU A 51 11.43 -13.18 13.33
N ALA A 52 12.40 -12.38 13.79
CA ALA A 52 12.97 -12.47 15.13
C ALA A 52 13.33 -11.08 15.69
N ALA A 53 13.43 -11.00 17.02
CA ALA A 53 13.93 -9.80 17.68
C ALA A 53 15.40 -9.52 17.28
N PRO A 54 15.82 -8.25 17.22
CA PRO A 54 17.21 -7.90 16.99
C PRO A 54 18.10 -8.44 18.13
N ASP A 55 19.27 -8.97 17.77
CA ASP A 55 20.27 -9.51 18.69
C ASP A 55 21.33 -8.49 19.11
N ALA A 56 21.38 -7.33 18.43
CA ALA A 56 22.30 -6.23 18.72
C ALA A 56 21.58 -4.86 18.70
N LEU A 57 20.69 -4.61 19.66
CA LEU A 57 19.92 -3.37 19.74
C LEU A 57 20.82 -2.11 19.70
N GLY A 58 20.49 -1.19 18.78
CA GLY A 58 21.15 0.13 18.66
C GLY A 58 22.43 0.15 17.84
N THR A 59 22.91 -0.99 17.33
CA THR A 59 24.03 -1.05 16.38
C THR A 59 23.56 -0.70 14.96
N ALA A 60 24.50 -0.50 14.03
CA ALA A 60 24.17 -0.29 12.62
C ALA A 60 23.52 -1.52 11.97
N GLU A 61 23.81 -2.72 12.50
CA GLU A 61 23.28 -4.01 12.03
C GLU A 61 22.64 -4.74 13.22
N PRO A 62 21.37 -4.44 13.56
CA PRO A 62 20.74 -4.99 14.76
C PRO A 62 20.37 -6.48 14.67
N TRP A 63 20.44 -7.05 13.46
CA TRP A 63 20.21 -8.47 13.20
C TRP A 63 21.45 -9.08 12.56
N SER A 64 22.05 -10.08 13.21
CA SER A 64 23.17 -10.85 12.63
C SER A 64 22.79 -11.60 11.35
N SER A 65 21.50 -11.94 11.18
CA SER A 65 20.95 -12.56 9.97
C SER A 65 19.93 -11.64 9.33
N ALA A 66 20.20 -11.21 8.08
CA ALA A 66 19.28 -10.39 7.30
C ALA A 66 17.90 -11.05 7.10
N ASN A 67 17.84 -12.39 7.08
CA ASN A 67 16.58 -13.12 6.95
C ASN A 67 15.63 -12.91 8.15
N ASN A 68 16.14 -12.47 9.30
CA ASN A 68 15.33 -12.21 10.48
C ASN A 68 14.82 -10.76 10.56
N ALA A 69 15.47 -9.84 9.83
CA ALA A 69 15.14 -8.43 9.85
C ALA A 69 13.87 -8.14 9.04
N PRO A 70 13.07 -7.13 9.44
CA PRO A 70 11.93 -6.71 8.63
C PRO A 70 12.37 -6.14 7.28
N LEU A 71 11.61 -6.46 6.22
CA LEU A 71 11.90 -5.99 4.86
C LEU A 71 11.99 -4.46 4.77
N GLN A 72 11.17 -3.73 5.53
CA GLN A 72 11.27 -2.26 5.55
C GLN A 72 12.61 -1.77 6.09
N PHE A 73 13.17 -2.41 7.13
CA PHE A 73 14.48 -2.05 7.64
C PHE A 73 15.54 -2.27 6.57
N ILE A 74 15.55 -3.45 5.93
CA ILE A 74 16.52 -3.78 4.89
C ILE A 74 16.45 -2.77 3.74
N LEU A 75 15.25 -2.51 3.21
CA LEU A 75 15.05 -1.55 2.12
C LEU A 75 15.48 -0.13 2.52
N GLN A 76 15.09 0.33 3.70
CA GLN A 76 15.49 1.65 4.22
C GLN A 76 17.01 1.74 4.36
N ASP A 77 17.62 0.75 4.98
CA ASP A 77 19.05 0.72 5.29
C ASP A 77 19.89 0.79 4.01
N GLN A 78 19.58 -0.07 3.02
CA GLN A 78 20.26 -0.08 1.73
C GLN A 78 20.02 1.22 0.95
N TYR A 79 18.80 1.75 0.96
CA TYR A 79 18.48 3.01 0.30
C TYR A 79 19.28 4.18 0.89
N LEU A 80 19.35 4.28 2.22
CA LEU A 80 20.10 5.33 2.88
C LEU A 80 21.60 5.20 2.65
N LYS A 81 22.19 4.01 2.81
CA LYS A 81 23.62 3.76 2.59
C LYS A 81 24.04 4.07 1.16
N TYR A 82 23.40 3.46 0.18
CA TYR A 82 23.94 3.44 -1.19
C TYR A 82 23.39 4.52 -2.10
N LEU A 83 22.17 5.02 -1.87
CA LEU A 83 21.56 6.03 -2.73
C LEU A 83 21.61 7.43 -2.12
N VAL A 84 21.36 7.56 -0.81
CA VAL A 84 21.26 8.87 -0.15
C VAL A 84 22.61 9.39 0.34
N PHE A 85 23.37 8.56 1.06
CA PHE A 85 24.64 8.98 1.66
C PHE A 85 25.85 8.53 0.85
N ASN A 86 25.70 7.53 -0.01
CA ASN A 86 26.79 6.89 -0.75
C ASN A 86 27.93 6.47 0.20
N ASP A 87 27.55 5.85 1.31
CA ASP A 87 28.42 5.38 2.37
C ASP A 87 27.93 3.99 2.83
N PRO A 88 28.65 2.90 2.51
CA PRO A 88 28.26 1.54 2.91
C PRO A 88 28.28 1.32 4.43
N HIS A 89 28.96 2.19 5.18
CA HIS A 89 29.08 2.11 6.63
C HIS A 89 28.09 3.05 7.36
N TYR A 90 27.22 3.75 6.62
CA TYR A 90 26.22 4.62 7.24
C TYR A 90 25.27 3.83 8.14
N ASN A 91 25.15 4.25 9.41
CA ASN A 91 24.18 3.67 10.34
C ASN A 91 22.79 4.29 10.10
N SER A 92 21.89 3.56 9.45
CA SER A 92 20.54 4.01 9.11
C SER A 92 19.66 4.36 10.32
N LEU A 93 19.92 3.81 11.51
CA LEU A 93 19.20 4.14 12.73
C LEU A 93 19.50 5.56 13.25
N THR A 94 20.58 6.18 12.77
CA THR A 94 20.93 7.57 13.10
C THR A 94 20.25 8.60 12.19
N PHE A 95 19.48 8.14 11.20
CA PHE A 95 18.74 9.02 10.31
C PHE A 95 17.64 9.75 11.08
N ASN A 96 17.60 11.07 10.94
CA ASN A 96 16.72 11.95 11.69
C ASN A 96 15.96 12.87 10.73
N LEU A 97 14.63 12.68 10.68
CA LEU A 97 13.72 13.48 9.86
C LEU A 97 13.70 14.99 10.21
N ASN A 98 14.29 15.38 11.34
CA ASN A 98 14.44 16.78 11.75
C ASN A 98 15.82 17.36 11.42
N ASN A 99 16.76 16.55 10.95
CA ASN A 99 18.04 17.03 10.47
C ASN A 99 17.89 17.51 9.01
N ALA A 100 17.98 18.82 8.80
CA ALA A 100 17.78 19.44 7.50
C ALA A 100 18.77 18.92 6.44
N HIS A 101 20.03 18.67 6.80
CA HIS A 101 21.04 18.18 5.86
C HIS A 101 20.73 16.75 5.39
N GLN A 102 20.37 15.86 6.32
CA GLN A 102 19.99 14.48 6.00
C GLN A 102 18.71 14.45 5.15
N LEU A 103 17.72 15.28 5.49
CA LEU A 103 16.46 15.33 4.75
C LEU A 103 16.62 15.88 3.34
N VAL A 104 17.44 16.93 3.15
CA VAL A 104 17.70 17.49 1.81
C VAL A 104 18.39 16.45 0.92
N ARG A 105 19.32 15.65 1.45
CA ARG A 105 19.93 14.55 0.69
C ARG A 105 18.90 13.52 0.26
N LEU A 106 18.05 13.07 1.19
CA LEU A 106 16.96 12.13 0.88
C LEU A 106 16.06 12.69 -0.23
N GLN A 107 15.61 13.94 -0.09
CA GLN A 107 14.74 14.59 -1.06
C GLN A 107 15.39 14.72 -2.44
N ALA A 108 16.69 14.98 -2.51
CA ALA A 108 17.40 15.10 -3.78
C ALA A 108 17.45 13.77 -4.54
N VAL A 109 17.56 12.62 -3.85
CA VAL A 109 17.48 11.30 -4.49
C VAL A 109 16.06 10.98 -4.93
N VAL A 110 15.10 11.18 -4.04
CA VAL A 110 13.67 10.93 -4.31
C VAL A 110 13.19 11.73 -5.52
N ALA A 111 13.54 13.01 -5.60
CA ALA A 111 13.19 13.89 -6.72
C ALA A 111 13.85 13.48 -8.05
N ARG A 112 15.09 12.99 -8.03
CA ARG A 112 15.79 12.56 -9.25
C ARG A 112 15.32 11.22 -9.79
N GLY A 113 14.93 10.29 -8.92
CA GLY A 113 14.52 8.96 -9.34
C GLY A 113 13.14 8.90 -9.99
N GLY A 114 12.36 10.01 -9.97
CA GLY A 114 10.92 9.95 -10.19
C GLY A 114 10.20 9.02 -9.20
N ALA A 115 10.90 8.62 -8.12
CA ALA A 115 10.55 7.53 -7.23
C ALA A 115 9.41 7.88 -6.28
N ASP A 116 9.08 9.17 -6.20
CA ASP A 116 7.91 9.64 -5.50
C ASP A 116 6.61 9.50 -6.32
N GLY A 117 6.72 9.22 -7.63
CA GLY A 117 5.56 9.22 -8.53
C GLY A 117 4.79 10.54 -8.49
N THR A 118 5.45 11.66 -8.13
CA THR A 118 4.76 12.91 -7.76
C THR A 118 4.41 13.81 -8.92
N ASN A 119 4.47 13.34 -10.17
CA ASN A 119 3.84 14.11 -11.24
C ASN A 119 2.35 13.72 -11.32
N PRO A 120 1.43 14.48 -10.69
CA PRO A 120 0.00 14.20 -10.81
C PRO A 120 -0.53 14.55 -12.21
N ASP A 121 0.25 15.24 -13.05
CA ASP A 121 -0.17 15.64 -14.38
C ASP A 121 -0.02 14.46 -15.37
N LEU A 122 -1.16 13.82 -15.61
CA LEU A 122 -1.32 12.76 -16.59
C LEU A 122 -1.95 13.27 -17.90
N THR A 123 -1.88 14.57 -18.19
CA THR A 123 -2.49 15.16 -19.40
C THR A 123 -1.96 14.52 -20.68
N GLY A 124 -0.64 14.37 -20.81
CA GLY A 124 -0.05 13.69 -21.97
C GLY A 124 -0.51 12.24 -22.10
N PHE A 125 -0.54 11.49 -20.99
CA PHE A 125 -1.03 10.11 -20.98
C PHE A 125 -2.50 10.02 -21.43
N LYS A 126 -3.36 10.90 -20.89
CA LYS A 126 -4.78 10.97 -21.25
C LYS A 126 -4.99 11.35 -22.72
N GLN A 127 -4.28 12.36 -23.22
CA GLN A 127 -4.40 12.84 -24.60
C GLN A 127 -3.98 11.79 -25.62
N ASN A 128 -3.03 10.91 -25.27
CA ASN A 128 -2.63 9.78 -26.09
C ASN A 128 -3.55 8.54 -25.92
N GLY A 129 -4.73 8.72 -25.32
CA GLY A 129 -5.72 7.65 -25.19
C GLY A 129 -5.43 6.63 -24.08
N GLY A 130 -4.41 6.87 -23.24
CA GLY A 130 -4.00 5.96 -22.17
C GLY A 130 -5.12 5.58 -21.21
N LYS A 131 -5.04 4.35 -20.68
CA LYS A 131 -5.95 3.79 -19.68
C LYS A 131 -5.13 3.20 -18.53
N LEU A 132 -5.50 3.53 -17.30
CA LEU A 132 -4.78 3.14 -16.10
C LEU A 132 -5.73 2.48 -15.10
N VAL A 133 -5.39 1.27 -14.68
CA VAL A 133 -6.01 0.59 -13.55
C VAL A 133 -4.98 0.55 -12.43
N ILE A 134 -5.32 1.15 -11.30
CA ILE A 134 -4.51 1.17 -10.08
C ILE A 134 -5.22 0.28 -9.07
N TYR A 135 -4.47 -0.54 -8.33
CA TYR A 135 -5.02 -1.29 -7.21
C TYR A 135 -4.10 -1.19 -6.00
N GLN A 136 -4.65 -1.38 -4.81
CA GLN A 136 -3.88 -1.42 -3.56
C GLN A 136 -4.64 -2.21 -2.50
N GLY A 137 -3.90 -2.99 -1.70
CA GLY A 137 -4.47 -3.75 -0.58
C GLY A 137 -4.67 -2.88 0.65
N TRP A 138 -5.84 -2.99 1.29
CA TRP A 138 -6.11 -2.29 2.56
C TRP A 138 -5.27 -2.81 3.73
N SER A 139 -4.74 -4.04 3.66
CA SER A 139 -3.85 -4.64 4.66
C SER A 139 -2.37 -4.64 4.24
N ASP A 140 -2.00 -3.90 3.19
CA ASP A 140 -0.62 -3.86 2.72
C ASP A 140 0.29 -3.24 3.79
N ALA A 141 1.25 -4.04 4.25
CA ALA A 141 2.25 -3.67 5.25
C ALA A 141 3.59 -3.23 4.64
N GLY A 142 3.80 -3.42 3.33
CA GLY A 142 4.98 -2.96 2.61
C GLY A 142 4.82 -1.53 2.11
N VAL A 143 3.68 -1.22 1.51
CA VAL A 143 3.31 0.13 1.06
C VAL A 143 1.96 0.50 1.65
N THR A 144 1.94 1.54 2.48
CA THR A 144 0.69 1.97 3.12
C THR A 144 -0.37 2.37 2.07
N PRO A 145 -1.60 1.82 2.15
CA PRO A 145 -2.68 2.18 1.24
C PRO A 145 -3.09 3.66 1.31
N LEU A 146 -2.78 4.32 2.44
CA LEU A 146 -3.06 5.74 2.61
C LEU A 146 -2.22 6.63 1.70
N GLU A 147 -1.06 6.16 1.23
CA GLU A 147 -0.25 6.90 0.28
C GLU A 147 -0.80 6.78 -1.14
N THR A 148 -1.18 5.57 -1.57
CA THR A 148 -1.86 5.39 -2.87
C THR A 148 -3.12 6.25 -2.99
N LEU A 149 -3.89 6.37 -1.89
CA LEU A 149 -5.04 7.27 -1.84
C LEU A 149 -4.65 8.75 -1.97
N GLN A 150 -3.54 9.19 -1.37
CA GLN A 150 -3.06 10.56 -1.51
C GLN A 150 -2.59 10.85 -2.93
N VAL A 151 -1.79 9.97 -3.53
CA VAL A 151 -1.33 10.09 -4.92
C VAL A 151 -2.51 10.15 -5.87
N TYR A 152 -3.49 9.24 -5.76
CA TYR A 152 -4.67 9.25 -6.62
C TYR A 152 -5.51 10.52 -6.45
N LYS A 153 -5.62 11.07 -5.23
CA LYS A 153 -6.28 12.36 -4.99
C LYS A 153 -5.51 13.53 -5.59
N HIS A 154 -4.17 13.53 -5.54
CA HIS A 154 -3.35 14.56 -6.19
C HIS A 154 -3.52 14.51 -7.71
N ILE A 155 -3.46 13.33 -8.33
CA ILE A 155 -3.80 13.13 -9.74
C ILE A 155 -5.21 13.68 -10.00
N ALA A 156 -6.19 13.28 -9.19
CA ALA A 156 -7.56 13.70 -9.40
C ALA A 156 -7.73 15.22 -9.36
N ASN A 157 -7.09 15.90 -8.41
CA ASN A 157 -7.12 17.35 -8.30
C ASN A 157 -6.47 18.03 -9.52
N GLN A 158 -5.32 17.53 -9.97
CA GLN A 158 -4.61 18.07 -11.15
C GLN A 158 -5.41 17.86 -12.44
N MET A 159 -6.12 16.73 -12.55
CA MET A 159 -6.83 16.32 -13.75
C MET A 159 -8.29 16.79 -13.79
N GLY A 160 -8.68 17.70 -12.88
CA GLY A 160 -9.97 18.37 -12.87
C GLY A 160 -11.11 17.63 -12.14
N GLY A 161 -10.76 16.80 -11.15
CA GLY A 161 -11.64 16.08 -10.25
C GLY A 161 -11.66 14.56 -10.47
N ILE A 162 -12.16 13.81 -9.46
CA ILE A 162 -12.27 12.35 -9.51
C ILE A 162 -13.06 11.89 -10.74
N THR A 163 -14.20 12.53 -11.04
CA THR A 163 -15.04 12.15 -12.18
C THR A 163 -14.31 12.26 -13.52
N LYS A 164 -13.53 13.33 -13.75
CA LYS A 164 -12.73 13.50 -14.97
C LYS A 164 -11.56 12.53 -15.03
N THR A 165 -11.01 12.18 -13.88
CA THR A 165 -9.89 11.25 -13.75
C THR A 165 -10.31 9.82 -14.05
N GLN A 166 -11.44 9.39 -13.51
CA GLN A 166 -12.03 8.06 -13.75
C GLN A 166 -12.41 7.78 -15.22
N GLN A 167 -12.36 8.78 -16.10
CA GLN A 167 -12.49 8.59 -17.55
C GLN A 167 -11.26 7.91 -18.17
N PHE A 168 -10.10 7.90 -17.48
CA PHE A 168 -8.87 7.30 -17.98
C PHE A 168 -8.02 6.59 -16.91
N ALA A 169 -8.19 6.90 -15.62
CA ALA A 169 -7.47 6.26 -14.51
C ALA A 169 -8.45 5.88 -13.40
N ARG A 170 -8.51 4.60 -13.02
CA ARG A 170 -9.42 4.08 -11.98
C ARG A 170 -8.65 3.34 -10.89
N LEU A 171 -9.00 3.62 -9.63
CA LEU A 171 -8.41 2.99 -8.45
C LEU A 171 -9.38 1.98 -7.83
N PHE A 172 -8.86 0.79 -7.50
CA PHE A 172 -9.57 -0.30 -6.82
C PHE A 172 -8.86 -0.66 -5.51
N MET A 173 -9.51 -0.40 -4.38
CA MET A 173 -8.93 -0.70 -3.07
C MET A 173 -9.41 -2.08 -2.59
N MET A 174 -8.49 -3.05 -2.55
CA MET A 174 -8.78 -4.46 -2.28
C MET A 174 -8.94 -4.69 -0.76
N PRO A 175 -10.11 -5.16 -0.28
CA PRO A 175 -10.35 -5.38 1.14
C PRO A 175 -9.49 -6.53 1.66
N ASN A 176 -8.79 -6.30 2.77
CA ASN A 176 -7.93 -7.27 3.47
C ASN A 176 -6.81 -7.92 2.63
N MET A 177 -6.55 -7.45 1.40
CA MET A 177 -5.39 -7.88 0.64
C MET A 177 -4.12 -7.27 1.25
N GLN A 178 -3.06 -8.06 1.34
CA GLN A 178 -1.75 -7.65 1.83
C GLN A 178 -0.87 -7.10 0.69
N HIS A 179 0.45 -7.19 0.81
CA HIS A 179 1.37 -6.61 -0.17
C HIS A 179 1.31 -7.34 -1.51
N CYS A 180 0.82 -6.63 -2.54
CA CYS A 180 0.55 -7.12 -3.90
C CYS A 180 -0.50 -8.23 -4.04
N GLY A 181 -0.67 -9.09 -3.04
CA GLY A 181 -1.59 -10.23 -2.98
C GLY A 181 -1.61 -10.83 -1.57
N GLY A 182 -2.24 -11.99 -1.43
CA GLY A 182 -2.40 -12.67 -0.13
C GLY A 182 -3.25 -11.92 0.88
N GLY A 183 -3.26 -12.41 2.12
CA GLY A 183 -4.16 -11.95 3.18
C GLY A 183 -5.55 -12.60 3.09
N PRO A 184 -6.41 -12.42 4.11
CA PRO A 184 -7.67 -13.18 4.23
C PRO A 184 -8.80 -12.65 3.34
N GLY A 185 -8.55 -11.60 2.56
CA GLY A 185 -9.53 -11.00 1.67
C GLY A 185 -9.43 -11.54 0.24
N PRO A 186 -10.44 -11.28 -0.61
CA PRO A 186 -10.34 -11.57 -2.04
C PRO A 186 -9.15 -10.84 -2.68
N ASN A 187 -8.11 -11.58 -3.02
CA ASN A 187 -6.77 -11.11 -3.40
C ASN A 187 -6.32 -11.65 -4.76
N ASN A 188 -7.22 -12.30 -5.50
CA ASN A 188 -7.01 -12.77 -6.87
C ASN A 188 -8.07 -12.15 -7.78
N TRP A 189 -7.66 -11.53 -8.88
CA TRP A 189 -8.55 -10.89 -9.84
C TRP A 189 -7.92 -10.79 -11.23
N ASP A 190 -8.76 -10.60 -12.25
CA ASP A 190 -8.32 -10.27 -13.60
C ASP A 190 -8.42 -8.74 -13.81
N ALA A 191 -7.28 -8.06 -13.79
CA ALA A 191 -7.19 -6.64 -14.16
C ALA A 191 -6.94 -6.42 -15.66
N PHE A 192 -6.43 -7.43 -16.37
CA PHE A 192 -5.97 -7.27 -17.75
C PHE A 192 -7.14 -7.24 -18.73
N THR A 193 -8.08 -8.19 -18.62
CA THR A 193 -9.25 -8.22 -19.51
C THR A 193 -10.07 -6.93 -19.44
N PRO A 194 -10.41 -6.39 -18.25
CA PRO A 194 -11.13 -5.12 -18.18
C PRO A 194 -10.32 -3.93 -18.71
N LEU A 195 -8.99 -3.92 -18.53
CA LEU A 195 -8.12 -2.88 -19.09
C LEU A 195 -8.11 -2.92 -20.62
N VAL A 196 -7.98 -4.12 -21.22
CA VAL A 196 -8.03 -4.32 -22.67
C VAL A 196 -9.40 -3.92 -23.23
N ASN A 197 -10.48 -4.34 -22.58
CA ASN A 197 -11.84 -3.96 -23.00
C ASN A 197 -12.06 -2.44 -22.92
N TRP A 198 -11.48 -1.78 -21.91
CA TRP A 198 -11.54 -0.32 -21.81
C TRP A 198 -10.73 0.36 -22.92
N LEU A 199 -9.55 -0.16 -23.24
CA LEU A 199 -8.68 0.38 -24.28
C LEU A 199 -9.30 0.22 -25.68
N LEU A 200 -9.80 -0.98 -25.99
CA LEU A 200 -10.25 -1.32 -27.35
C LEU A 200 -11.72 -0.96 -27.62
N ASN A 201 -12.59 -1.12 -26.62
CA ASN A 201 -14.04 -0.96 -26.80
C ASN A 201 -14.63 0.22 -26.03
N GLY A 202 -13.81 0.99 -25.30
CA GLY A 202 -14.27 2.12 -24.49
C GLY A 202 -15.08 1.73 -23.25
N VAL A 203 -15.13 0.45 -22.89
CA VAL A 203 -15.93 -0.05 -21.76
C VAL A 203 -15.07 -0.07 -20.49
N ALA A 204 -15.21 0.97 -19.68
CA ALA A 204 -14.44 1.15 -18.46
C ALA A 204 -14.96 0.28 -17.29
N PRO A 205 -14.08 -0.37 -16.50
CA PRO A 205 -14.51 -1.21 -15.38
C PRO A 205 -15.04 -0.37 -14.21
N ASN A 206 -16.33 -0.45 -13.89
CA ASN A 206 -16.91 0.22 -12.71
C ASN A 206 -16.70 -0.59 -11.42
N GLN A 207 -16.39 -1.88 -11.57
CA GLN A 207 -16.04 -2.81 -10.51
C GLN A 207 -15.17 -3.92 -11.11
N ILE A 208 -14.41 -4.61 -10.27
CA ILE A 208 -13.67 -5.83 -10.61
C ILE A 208 -14.09 -6.90 -9.60
N THR A 209 -14.46 -8.10 -10.05
CA THR A 209 -14.69 -9.21 -9.12
C THR A 209 -13.35 -9.78 -8.68
N ALA A 210 -13.13 -9.83 -7.37
CA ALA A 210 -11.99 -10.48 -6.76
C ALA A 210 -12.41 -11.76 -6.04
N PHE A 211 -11.48 -12.70 -5.93
CA PHE A 211 -11.66 -14.03 -5.39
C PHE A 211 -10.62 -14.31 -4.32
N HIS A 212 -11.00 -15.09 -3.31
CA HIS A 212 -10.09 -15.74 -2.39
C HIS A 212 -10.24 -17.25 -2.62
N TYR A 213 -9.11 -17.92 -2.87
CA TYR A 213 -9.07 -19.35 -3.09
C TYR A 213 -8.72 -20.11 -1.80
N GLN A 214 -9.06 -21.38 -1.75
CA GLN A 214 -8.67 -22.23 -0.62
C GLN A 214 -7.14 -22.21 -0.48
N ASN A 215 -6.67 -21.99 0.75
CA ASN A 215 -5.24 -21.86 1.08
C ASN A 215 -4.50 -20.79 0.27
N ASP A 216 -5.21 -19.78 -0.24
CA ASP A 216 -4.64 -18.73 -1.10
C ASP A 216 -4.02 -19.26 -2.40
N ASP A 217 -4.47 -20.43 -2.86
CA ASP A 217 -3.93 -21.12 -4.04
C ASP A 217 -4.98 -21.22 -5.16
N PRO A 218 -4.88 -20.39 -6.22
CA PRO A 218 -5.77 -20.44 -7.38
C PRO A 218 -5.78 -21.79 -8.10
N SER A 219 -4.72 -22.59 -8.00
CA SER A 219 -4.64 -23.91 -8.67
C SER A 219 -5.62 -24.93 -8.09
N THR A 220 -6.10 -24.71 -6.86
CA THR A 220 -7.14 -25.53 -6.23
C THR A 220 -8.48 -25.43 -6.96
N GLY A 221 -8.74 -24.29 -7.62
CA GLY A 221 -10.04 -23.97 -8.22
C GLY A 221 -11.18 -23.76 -7.21
N VAL A 222 -10.93 -23.92 -5.91
CA VAL A 222 -11.94 -23.81 -4.86
C VAL A 222 -12.00 -22.36 -4.37
N VAL A 223 -12.99 -21.62 -4.85
CA VAL A 223 -13.26 -20.25 -4.38
C VAL A 223 -13.96 -20.32 -3.02
N THR A 224 -13.33 -19.77 -1.98
CA THR A 224 -13.92 -19.68 -0.64
C THR A 224 -14.66 -18.36 -0.41
N ARG A 225 -14.29 -17.31 -1.15
CA ARG A 225 -14.98 -16.01 -1.15
C ARG A 225 -14.84 -15.28 -2.47
N SER A 226 -15.89 -14.60 -2.91
CA SER A 226 -15.85 -13.64 -4.02
C SER A 226 -16.54 -12.34 -3.63
N MET A 227 -16.01 -11.21 -4.08
CA MET A 227 -16.60 -9.88 -3.85
C MET A 227 -16.35 -8.94 -5.04
N PRO A 228 -17.29 -8.04 -5.37
CA PRO A 228 -17.00 -6.93 -6.24
C PRO A 228 -16.12 -5.91 -5.49
N VAL A 229 -15.05 -5.47 -6.13
CA VAL A 229 -14.21 -4.36 -5.70
C VAL A 229 -14.61 -3.15 -6.53
N CYS A 230 -15.14 -2.14 -5.85
CA CYS A 230 -15.71 -0.97 -6.49
C CYS A 230 -14.62 0.03 -6.89
N VAL A 231 -14.89 0.82 -7.93
CA VAL A 231 -14.07 1.99 -8.23
C VAL A 231 -14.12 3.00 -7.08
N TYR A 232 -12.96 3.38 -6.55
CA TYR A 232 -12.84 4.36 -5.47
C TYR A 232 -13.48 5.70 -5.87
N PRO A 233 -14.27 6.38 -5.01
CA PRO A 233 -14.41 6.14 -3.57
C PRO A 233 -15.49 5.14 -3.13
N ASN A 234 -16.24 4.57 -4.07
CA ASN A 234 -17.33 3.66 -3.74
C ASN A 234 -16.80 2.41 -3.01
N GLN A 235 -17.63 1.86 -2.13
CA GLN A 235 -17.32 0.65 -1.37
C GLN A 235 -18.41 -0.40 -1.58
N ALA A 236 -18.03 -1.67 -1.58
CA ALA A 236 -18.99 -2.75 -1.73
C ALA A 236 -19.97 -2.76 -0.53
N LYS A 237 -21.27 -2.75 -0.84
CA LYS A 237 -22.34 -2.81 0.15
C LYS A 237 -23.03 -4.16 0.08
N TYR A 238 -23.13 -4.84 1.21
CA TYR A 238 -23.88 -6.10 1.32
C TYR A 238 -25.38 -5.84 1.13
N ILE A 239 -26.03 -6.67 0.31
CA ILE A 239 -27.46 -6.55 -0.04
C ILE A 239 -28.29 -7.78 0.35
N GLY A 240 -27.67 -8.81 0.94
CA GLY A 240 -28.35 -10.04 1.38
C GLY A 240 -27.84 -11.31 0.69
N GLY A 241 -28.10 -12.47 1.28
CA GLY A 241 -27.68 -13.78 0.76
C GLY A 241 -26.43 -14.34 1.45
N ASN A 242 -25.55 -14.99 0.69
CA ASN A 242 -24.31 -15.56 1.21
C ASN A 242 -23.20 -14.50 1.15
N VAL A 243 -22.69 -14.06 2.30
CA VAL A 243 -21.62 -13.05 2.40
C VAL A 243 -20.35 -13.41 1.64
N ASN A 244 -20.12 -14.70 1.33
CA ASN A 244 -18.96 -15.16 0.58
C ASN A 244 -19.16 -15.15 -0.94
N GLN A 245 -20.31 -14.69 -1.45
CA GLN A 245 -20.62 -14.66 -2.88
C GLN A 245 -20.75 -13.23 -3.39
N ALA A 246 -20.11 -12.93 -4.52
CA ALA A 246 -20.11 -11.58 -5.09
C ALA A 246 -21.52 -11.04 -5.41
N SER A 247 -22.47 -11.92 -5.74
CA SER A 247 -23.88 -11.58 -6.00
C SER A 247 -24.62 -11.03 -4.78
N SER A 248 -24.09 -11.22 -3.58
CA SER A 248 -24.63 -10.69 -2.33
C SER A 248 -24.15 -9.27 -2.01
N TRP A 249 -23.41 -8.64 -2.91
CA TRP A 249 -22.84 -7.31 -2.76
C TRP A 249 -23.12 -6.44 -3.98
N THR A 250 -23.12 -5.12 -3.79
CA THR A 250 -23.24 -4.15 -4.89
C THR A 250 -22.27 -3.00 -4.71
N CYS A 251 -21.92 -2.33 -5.80
CA CYS A 251 -21.17 -1.07 -5.80
C CYS A 251 -22.14 0.10 -5.98
N PRO A 252 -22.63 0.72 -4.90
CA PRO A 252 -23.49 1.91 -5.01
C PRO A 252 -22.73 3.06 -5.67
N SER A 253 -23.43 3.87 -6.45
CA SER A 253 -22.87 5.11 -7.02
C SER A 253 -22.96 6.25 -6.00
N GLY A 254 -21.85 6.93 -5.72
CA GLY A 254 -21.85 8.23 -5.02
C GLY A 254 -21.90 8.16 -3.49
N SER A 255 -21.43 7.06 -2.91
CA SER A 255 -21.17 6.92 -1.47
C SER A 255 -19.80 7.43 -1.06
#